data_AF-A0A084WD33-F1
#
_entry.id   AF-A0A084WD33-F1
#
_cell.length_a   1.000
_cell.length_b   1.000
_cell.length_c   1.000
_cell.angle_alpha   90.00
_cell.angle_beta   90.00
_cell.angle_gamma   90.00
#
_symmetry.space_group_name_H-M   'P 1'
#
loop_
_entity.id
_entity.type
_entity.pdbx_description
1 polymer ?
#
loop_
_entity_poly.entity_id
_entity_poly.type
_entity_poly.pdbx_seq_one_letter_code
_entity_poly.pdbx_strand_id
1 'polypeptide(L)'
;MNQYRSEKQLAYLYPLIATLSFICCISTTVAWQHWRYVLDTCIEQNCGCILHGRSTATYFTGGHVAYCHWAAYGLVLPIIFCFIFGIFHVSRVCFSRRRRYPGTATVRQKSGDVIIMTTNSEVEEEDINPYYWIPASVIGSLMAVLTLVHAAMYLDGFLATCKQQRYELIKYMQANGSLVPIIQSRISCSSVFDFMDFLHLDVSYDRRREGRINTAAALIIGVTCSWICIALWVWTVVINVRRARASQRLRV
;
A
#
# COMPACT_ATOMS: atom_id res chain seq x y z
N MET A 1 -17.15 -7.96 -19.75
CA MET A 1 -16.86 -6.70 -19.02
C MET A 1 -16.53 -5.64 -20.06
N ASN A 2 -17.30 -4.54 -20.12
CA ASN A 2 -17.07 -3.48 -21.11
C ASN A 2 -15.69 -2.81 -20.90
N GLN A 3 -15.02 -2.38 -21.98
CA GLN A 3 -13.70 -1.76 -21.91
C GLN A 3 -13.74 -0.49 -21.08
N TYR A 4 -14.66 0.42 -21.41
CA TYR A 4 -14.87 1.66 -20.68
C TYR A 4 -15.06 1.45 -19.17
N ARG A 5 -15.80 0.41 -18.75
CA ARG A 5 -15.98 0.09 -17.32
C ARG A 5 -14.65 -0.30 -16.66
N SER A 6 -13.80 -1.01 -17.38
CA SER A 6 -12.49 -1.46 -16.90
C SER A 6 -11.53 -0.29 -16.79
N GLU A 7 -11.50 0.59 -17.80
CA GLU A 7 -10.71 1.83 -17.78
C GLU A 7 -11.14 2.75 -16.64
N LYS A 8 -12.45 2.94 -16.44
CA LYS A 8 -12.99 3.72 -15.30
C LYS A 8 -12.56 3.13 -13.95
N GLN A 9 -12.62 1.81 -13.79
CA GLN A 9 -12.16 1.17 -12.55
C GLN A 9 -10.67 1.39 -12.31
N LEU A 10 -9.83 1.18 -13.34
CA LEU A 10 -8.38 1.38 -13.24
C LEU A 10 -8.02 2.85 -12.98
N ALA A 11 -8.77 3.79 -13.56
CA ALA A 11 -8.62 5.22 -13.32
C ALA A 11 -8.87 5.63 -11.85
N TYR A 12 -9.67 4.88 -11.09
CA TYR A 12 -9.83 5.08 -9.65
C TYR A 12 -8.84 4.28 -8.82
N LEU A 13 -8.54 3.04 -9.23
CA LEU A 13 -7.70 2.13 -8.45
C LEU A 13 -6.26 2.61 -8.38
N TYR A 14 -5.64 3.03 -9.49
CA TYR A 14 -4.23 3.44 -9.46
C TYR A 14 -3.99 4.68 -8.58
N PRO A 15 -4.78 5.77 -8.68
CA PRO A 15 -4.63 6.89 -7.76
C PRO A 15 -4.88 6.52 -6.30
N LEU A 16 -5.89 5.68 -6.02
CA LEU A 16 -6.17 5.22 -4.66
C LEU A 16 -5.00 4.44 -4.06
N ILE A 17 -4.41 3.51 -4.84
CA ILE A 17 -3.21 2.77 -4.43
C ILE A 17 -2.04 3.73 -4.20
N ALA A 18 -1.84 4.72 -5.08
CA ALA A 18 -0.78 5.72 -4.92
C ALA A 18 -0.94 6.51 -3.62
N THR A 19 -2.14 7.01 -3.34
CA THR A 19 -2.43 7.79 -2.12
C THR A 19 -2.22 6.95 -0.86
N LEU A 20 -2.73 5.72 -0.81
CA LEU A 20 -2.56 4.83 0.34
C LEU A 20 -1.09 4.43 0.54
N SER A 21 -0.36 4.16 -0.55
CA SER A 21 1.07 3.88 -0.51
C SER A 21 1.86 5.07 0.02
N PHE A 22 1.52 6.29 -0.40
CA PHE A 22 2.13 7.52 0.09
C PHE A 22 1.86 7.75 1.58
N ILE A 23 0.62 7.55 2.03
CA ILE A 23 0.25 7.61 3.46
C ILE A 23 1.06 6.57 4.26
N CYS A 24 1.23 5.36 3.74
CA CYS A 24 2.04 4.32 4.37
C CYS A 24 3.52 4.75 4.50
N CYS A 25 4.13 5.29 3.43
CA CYS A 25 5.50 5.78 3.49
C CYS A 25 5.68 6.91 4.51
N ILE A 26 4.79 7.91 4.50
CA ILE A 26 4.88 9.07 5.41
C ILE A 26 4.71 8.63 6.85
N SER A 27 3.64 7.90 7.17
CA SER A 27 3.35 7.49 8.54
C SER A 27 4.50 6.69 9.15
N THR A 28 5.08 5.77 8.38
CA THR A 28 6.27 5.00 8.78
C THR A 28 7.50 5.88 8.95
N THR A 29 7.72 6.81 8.01
CA THR A 29 8.87 7.73 8.07
C THR A 29 8.78 8.64 9.29
N VAL A 30 7.59 9.15 9.63
CA VAL A 30 7.38 9.97 10.83
C VAL A 30 7.72 9.19 12.09
N ALA A 31 7.20 7.96 12.24
CA ALA A 31 7.53 7.10 13.37
C ALA A 31 9.04 6.82 13.43
N TRP A 32 9.66 6.45 12.32
CA TRP A 32 11.10 6.18 12.29
C TRP A 32 11.94 7.41 12.64
N GLN A 33 11.70 8.56 12.01
CA GLN A 33 12.48 9.77 12.22
C GLN A 33 12.36 10.29 13.65
N HIS A 34 11.18 10.17 14.26
CA HIS A 34 10.99 10.55 15.65
C HIS A 34 11.86 9.70 16.59
N TRP A 35 11.92 8.39 16.36
CA TRP A 35 12.57 7.45 17.25
C TRP A 35 14.06 7.17 16.94
N ARG A 36 14.56 7.58 15.78
CA ARG A 36 15.85 7.09 15.27
C ARG A 36 17.04 7.36 16.17
N TYR A 37 17.10 8.51 16.82
CA TYR A 37 18.25 8.88 17.65
C TYR A 37 18.17 8.30 19.06
N VAL A 38 16.96 8.15 19.59
CA VAL A 38 16.71 7.59 20.92
C VAL A 38 16.92 6.07 20.93
N LEU A 39 16.53 5.40 19.84
CA LEU A 39 16.66 3.95 19.73
C LEU A 39 18.05 3.47 19.26
N ASP A 40 18.91 4.37 18.78
CA ASP A 40 20.27 4.07 18.29
C ASP A 40 21.29 4.03 19.45
N THR A 41 21.09 3.06 20.35
CA THR A 41 21.89 2.84 21.57
C THR A 41 22.57 1.47 21.63
N CYS A 42 22.44 0.66 20.57
CA CYS A 42 23.08 -0.64 20.52
C CYS A 42 24.59 -0.52 20.25
N ILE A 43 25.30 -1.63 20.48
CA ILE A 43 26.74 -1.77 20.23
C ILE A 43 27.02 -1.90 18.72
N GLU A 44 26.09 -2.52 17.98
CA GLU A 44 26.14 -2.59 16.52
C GLU A 44 25.90 -1.20 15.90
N GLN A 45 26.45 -0.93 14.71
CA GLN A 45 26.18 0.33 14.03
C GLN A 45 24.79 0.28 13.38
N ASN A 46 24.01 1.38 13.49
CA ASN A 46 22.75 1.63 12.80
C ASN A 46 21.51 0.84 13.30
N CYS A 47 21.16 0.98 14.58
CA CYS A 47 19.95 0.38 15.16
C CYS A 47 18.82 1.36 15.47
N GLY A 48 18.79 2.51 14.82
CA GLY A 48 17.73 3.51 15.00
C GLY A 48 16.36 3.15 14.39
N CYS A 49 16.06 1.88 14.08
CA CYS A 49 14.75 1.52 13.52
C CYS A 49 13.75 1.15 14.63
N ILE A 50 12.54 1.70 14.57
CA ILE A 50 11.47 1.30 15.50
C ILE A 50 10.94 -0.11 15.24
N LEU A 51 11.05 -0.61 14.01
CA LEU A 51 10.68 -1.99 13.66
C LEU A 51 11.77 -2.96 14.11
N HIS A 52 11.35 -4.13 14.58
CA HIS A 52 12.23 -5.15 15.17
C HIS A 52 13.08 -4.62 16.35
N GLY A 53 12.51 -3.72 17.16
CA GLY A 53 13.14 -3.27 18.41
C GLY A 53 13.38 -4.44 19.36
N ARG A 54 14.43 -4.34 20.19
CA ARG A 54 14.87 -5.41 21.09
C ARG A 54 14.98 -4.88 22.52
N SER A 55 14.45 -5.66 23.47
CA SER A 55 14.66 -5.40 24.90
C SER A 55 15.92 -6.15 25.36
N THR A 56 16.92 -5.42 25.86
CA THR A 56 18.15 -5.98 26.45
C THR A 56 18.00 -6.11 27.97
N ALA A 57 18.99 -6.61 28.70
CA ALA A 57 18.89 -6.74 30.16
C ALA A 57 18.63 -5.39 30.88
N THR A 58 19.10 -4.28 30.30
CA THR A 58 19.15 -2.98 30.97
C THR A 58 18.47 -1.84 30.20
N TYR A 59 18.26 -1.97 28.89
CA TYR A 59 17.65 -0.92 28.06
C TYR A 59 16.94 -1.49 26.81
N PHE A 60 16.08 -0.69 26.19
CA PHE A 60 15.48 -1.00 24.90
C PHE A 60 16.28 -0.36 23.76
N THR A 61 16.48 -1.11 22.69
CA THR A 61 17.15 -0.63 21.46
C THR A 61 16.23 -0.81 20.26
N GLY A 62 16.45 -0.01 19.22
CA GLY A 62 15.80 -0.26 17.94
C GLY A 62 16.39 -1.47 17.20
N GLY A 63 15.75 -1.81 16.09
CA GLY A 63 16.23 -2.80 15.13
C GLY A 63 17.15 -2.18 14.08
N HIS A 64 17.68 -3.03 13.20
CA HIS A 64 18.58 -2.61 12.13
C HIS A 64 17.91 -1.61 11.17
N VAL A 65 18.63 -0.54 10.80
CA VAL A 65 18.10 0.58 10.00
C VAL A 65 17.48 0.15 8.66
N ALA A 66 17.98 -0.94 8.07
CA ALA A 66 17.48 -1.49 6.80
C ALA A 66 15.98 -1.80 6.83
N TYR A 67 15.43 -2.24 7.96
CA TYR A 67 13.99 -2.53 8.08
C TYR A 67 13.15 -1.25 7.91
N CYS A 68 13.59 -0.15 8.51
CA CYS A 68 12.89 1.13 8.38
C CYS A 68 13.12 1.78 7.02
N HIS A 69 14.29 1.61 6.40
CA HIS A 69 14.47 1.99 5.00
C HIS A 69 13.50 1.23 4.08
N TRP A 70 13.37 -0.09 4.26
CA TRP A 70 12.43 -0.90 3.49
C TRP A 70 10.97 -0.46 3.74
N ALA A 71 10.60 -0.20 4.99
CA ALA A 71 9.26 0.23 5.34
C ALA A 71 8.93 1.67 4.89
N ALA A 72 9.93 2.56 4.81
CA ALA A 72 9.75 3.93 4.33
C ALA A 72 9.76 4.05 2.80
N TYR A 73 10.63 3.29 2.12
CA TYR A 73 10.88 3.46 0.68
C TYR A 73 10.41 2.29 -0.19
N GLY A 74 10.03 1.14 0.40
CA GLY A 74 9.65 -0.07 -0.35
C GLY A 74 8.43 0.10 -1.26
N LEU A 75 7.58 1.10 -1.00
CA LEU A 75 6.41 1.41 -1.83
C LEU A 75 6.66 2.50 -2.88
N VAL A 76 7.86 3.06 -2.98
CA VAL A 76 8.20 4.09 -3.99
C VAL A 76 7.99 3.56 -5.41
N LEU A 77 8.43 2.33 -5.69
CA LEU A 77 8.27 1.73 -7.02
C LEU A 77 6.77 1.52 -7.40
N PRO A 78 5.91 0.93 -6.52
CA PRO A 78 4.47 0.92 -6.73
C PRO A 78 3.86 2.30 -6.99
N ILE A 79 4.29 3.34 -6.24
CA ILE A 79 3.81 4.71 -6.42
C ILE A 79 4.11 5.21 -7.84
N ILE A 80 5.35 5.04 -8.33
CA ILE A 80 5.74 5.46 -9.67
C ILE A 80 4.87 4.79 -10.75
N PHE A 81 4.67 3.47 -10.65
CA PHE A 81 3.81 2.75 -11.61
C PHE A 81 2.35 3.19 -11.53
N CYS A 82 1.82 3.43 -10.32
CA CYS A 82 0.48 3.96 -10.14
C CYS A 82 0.32 5.35 -10.76
N PHE A 83 1.32 6.22 -10.70
CA PHE A 83 1.28 7.51 -11.39
C PHE A 83 1.24 7.34 -12.92
N ILE A 84 2.13 6.51 -13.48
CA ILE A 84 2.21 6.28 -14.93
C ILE A 84 0.88 5.70 -15.45
N PHE A 85 0.41 4.59 -14.86
CA PHE A 85 -0.83 3.95 -15.28
C PHE A 85 -2.08 4.77 -14.91
N GLY A 86 -2.04 5.46 -13.77
CA GLY A 86 -3.12 6.33 -13.32
C GLY A 86 -3.34 7.48 -14.30
N ILE A 87 -2.28 8.22 -14.67
CA ILE A 87 -2.37 9.30 -15.67
C ILE A 87 -2.89 8.76 -17.00
N PHE A 88 -2.40 7.59 -17.45
CA PHE A 88 -2.85 6.95 -18.68
C PHE A 88 -4.36 6.64 -18.67
N HIS A 89 -4.88 6.02 -17.61
CA HIS A 89 -6.30 5.67 -17.55
C HIS A 89 -7.20 6.87 -17.26
N VAL A 90 -6.76 7.80 -16.41
CA VAL A 90 -7.51 9.04 -16.12
C VAL A 90 -7.59 9.90 -17.38
N SER A 91 -6.49 10.02 -18.14
CA SER A 91 -6.51 10.85 -19.34
C SER A 91 -7.47 10.32 -20.39
N ARG A 92 -7.53 9.01 -20.58
CA ARG A 92 -8.50 8.37 -21.47
C ARG A 92 -9.93 8.55 -20.99
N VAL A 93 -10.21 8.34 -19.70
CA VAL A 93 -11.58 8.46 -19.18
C VAL A 93 -12.08 9.91 -19.19
N CYS A 94 -11.21 10.89 -18.90
CA CYS A 94 -11.59 12.29 -18.78
C CYS A 94 -11.47 13.09 -20.10
N PHE A 95 -10.50 12.78 -20.96
CA PHE A 95 -10.21 13.54 -22.17
C PHE A 95 -10.55 12.82 -23.48
N SER A 96 -10.82 11.50 -23.50
CA SER A 96 -11.37 10.88 -24.71
C SER A 96 -12.77 11.43 -24.93
N ARG A 97 -12.87 12.40 -25.84
CA ARG A 97 -14.14 12.93 -26.32
C ARG A 97 -14.95 11.77 -26.86
N ARG A 98 -16.16 11.57 -26.33
CA ARG A 98 -17.18 10.74 -26.96
C ARG A 98 -17.58 11.38 -28.28
N ARG A 99 -16.79 11.24 -29.35
CA ARG A 99 -17.29 11.55 -30.69
C ARG A 99 -18.23 10.43 -31.09
N ARG A 100 -19.53 10.72 -30.99
CA ARG A 100 -20.56 9.93 -31.65
C ARG A 100 -20.38 10.09 -33.15
N TYR A 101 -19.69 9.16 -33.78
CA TYR A 101 -19.78 9.01 -35.22
C TYR A 101 -21.06 8.24 -35.53
N PRO A 102 -21.97 8.78 -36.35
CA PRO A 102 -23.14 8.02 -36.79
C PRO A 102 -22.66 6.84 -37.65
N GLY A 103 -22.92 5.61 -37.21
CA GLY A 103 -22.65 4.40 -37.97
C GLY A 103 -23.86 4.04 -38.83
N THR A 104 -23.72 4.00 -40.14
CA THR A 104 -24.79 3.55 -41.03
C THR A 104 -24.78 2.03 -41.14
N ALA A 105 -25.81 1.38 -40.58
CA ALA A 105 -26.09 -0.03 -40.79
C ALA A 105 -27.18 -0.17 -41.86
N THR A 106 -26.90 -0.93 -42.92
CA THR A 106 -27.89 -1.23 -43.97
C THR A 106 -28.62 -2.53 -43.61
N VAL A 107 -29.93 -2.45 -43.39
CA VAL A 107 -30.77 -3.63 -43.16
C VAL A 107 -31.59 -3.85 -44.43
N ARG A 108 -31.40 -5.02 -45.05
CA ARG A 108 -32.14 -5.41 -46.27
C ARG A 108 -33.40 -6.16 -45.86
N GLN A 109 -34.57 -5.59 -46.11
CA GLN A 109 -35.84 -6.27 -45.86
C GLN A 109 -36.13 -7.32 -46.94
N LYS A 110 -36.93 -8.33 -46.58
CA LYS A 110 -37.42 -9.37 -47.51
C LYS A 110 -38.26 -8.80 -48.67
N SER A 111 -38.76 -7.56 -48.59
CA SER A 111 -39.47 -6.88 -49.70
C SER A 111 -38.53 -6.32 -50.78
N GLY A 112 -37.21 -6.33 -50.56
CA GLY A 112 -36.23 -5.73 -51.46
C GLY A 112 -35.84 -4.30 -51.08
N ASP A 113 -36.55 -3.66 -50.16
CA ASP A 113 -36.21 -2.32 -49.68
C ASP A 113 -34.97 -2.34 -48.78
N VAL A 114 -34.06 -1.40 -49.04
CA VAL A 114 -32.85 -1.17 -48.25
C VAL A 114 -33.14 -0.02 -47.30
N ILE A 115 -33.33 -0.32 -46.02
CA ILE A 115 -33.48 0.71 -44.99
C ILE A 115 -32.08 1.00 -44.45
N ILE A 116 -31.59 2.22 -44.70
CA ILE A 116 -30.37 2.73 -44.08
C ILE A 116 -30.73 3.15 -42.66
N MET A 117 -30.45 2.27 -41.69
CA MET A 117 -30.53 2.65 -40.27
C MET A 117 -29.24 3.39 -39.90
N THR A 118 -29.35 4.69 -39.68
CA THR A 118 -28.33 5.46 -38.94
C THR A 118 -28.38 5.02 -37.48
N THR A 119 -27.69 3.92 -37.18
CA THR A 119 -27.44 3.55 -35.79
C THR A 119 -26.38 4.51 -35.24
N ASN A 120 -26.72 5.27 -34.20
CA ASN A 120 -25.67 5.91 -33.40
C ASN A 120 -24.94 4.82 -32.61
N SER A 121 -24.14 3.99 -33.29
CA SER A 121 -23.18 3.13 -32.64
C SER A 121 -22.14 4.06 -32.02
N GLU A 122 -22.09 4.10 -30.69
CA GLU A 122 -20.93 4.66 -29.98
C GLU A 122 -19.73 3.77 -30.33
N VAL A 123 -19.09 4.05 -31.47
CA VAL A 123 -17.78 3.50 -31.77
C VAL A 123 -16.85 4.17 -30.77
N GLU A 124 -16.44 3.43 -29.73
CA GLU A 124 -15.42 3.85 -28.78
C GLU A 124 -14.17 4.21 -29.61
N GLU A 125 -13.91 5.50 -29.80
CA GLU A 125 -12.71 5.99 -30.48
C GLU A 125 -11.49 5.46 -29.71
N GLU A 126 -10.79 4.51 -30.36
CA GLU A 126 -9.54 3.86 -29.98
C GLU A 126 -9.63 2.82 -28.85
N ASP A 127 -9.97 1.59 -29.22
CA ASP A 127 -9.73 0.44 -28.36
C ASP A 127 -8.25 0.32 -27.97
N ILE A 128 -7.96 0.12 -26.68
CA ILE A 128 -6.59 -0.09 -26.20
C ILE A 128 -6.00 -1.29 -26.93
N ASN A 129 -4.82 -1.10 -27.54
CA ASN A 129 -4.12 -2.16 -28.26
C ASN A 129 -4.05 -3.41 -27.37
N PRO A 130 -4.55 -4.56 -27.83
CA PRO A 130 -4.64 -5.73 -26.99
C PRO A 130 -3.30 -6.28 -26.46
N TYR A 131 -2.16 -5.81 -26.99
CA TYR A 131 -0.82 -6.06 -26.43
C TYR A 131 -0.49 -5.27 -25.15
N TYR A 132 -1.28 -4.28 -24.74
CA TYR A 132 -1.08 -3.53 -23.49
C TYR A 132 -1.45 -4.34 -22.24
N TRP A 133 -2.52 -5.13 -22.31
CA TRP A 133 -3.10 -5.80 -21.15
C TRP A 133 -2.20 -6.89 -20.57
N ILE A 134 -1.39 -7.54 -21.41
CA ILE A 134 -0.47 -8.60 -20.98
C ILE A 134 0.66 -8.01 -20.11
N PRO A 135 1.49 -7.06 -20.59
CA PRO A 135 2.50 -6.41 -19.75
C PRO A 135 1.92 -5.75 -18.50
N ALA A 136 0.76 -5.07 -18.62
CA ALA A 136 0.10 -4.45 -17.47
C ALA A 136 -0.28 -5.48 -16.39
N SER A 137 -0.73 -6.68 -16.79
CA SER A 137 -1.01 -7.77 -15.84
C SER A 137 0.24 -8.32 -15.16
N VAL A 138 1.37 -8.43 -15.89
CA VAL A 138 2.65 -8.89 -15.36
C VAL A 138 3.20 -7.87 -14.35
N ILE A 139 3.25 -6.59 -14.73
CA ILE A 139 3.71 -5.51 -13.86
C ILE A 139 2.82 -5.43 -12.62
N GLY A 140 1.49 -5.48 -12.78
CA GLY A 140 0.56 -5.49 -11.64
C GLY A 140 0.79 -6.66 -10.70
N SER A 141 1.12 -7.85 -11.22
CA SER A 141 1.42 -9.03 -10.41
C SER A 141 2.71 -8.88 -9.63
N LEU A 142 3.77 -8.32 -10.25
CA LEU A 142 5.02 -8.02 -9.57
C LEU A 142 4.82 -6.98 -8.46
N MET A 143 4.02 -5.94 -8.70
CA MET A 143 3.70 -4.93 -7.69
C MET A 143 2.85 -5.52 -6.55
N ALA A 144 1.93 -6.44 -6.84
CA ALA A 144 1.17 -7.15 -5.81
C ALA A 144 2.08 -7.98 -4.89
N VAL A 145 3.05 -8.70 -5.46
CA VAL A 145 4.03 -9.48 -4.68
C VAL A 145 4.95 -8.56 -3.87
N LEU A 146 5.45 -7.48 -4.47
CA LEU A 146 6.30 -6.51 -3.78
C LEU A 146 5.57 -5.88 -2.58
N THR A 147 4.33 -5.44 -2.79
CA THR A 147 3.49 -4.86 -1.72
C THR A 147 3.13 -5.90 -0.65
N LEU A 148 2.98 -7.17 -1.03
CA LEU A 148 2.78 -8.28 -0.08
C LEU A 148 3.99 -8.49 0.81
N VAL A 149 5.19 -8.58 0.23
CA VAL A 149 6.44 -8.70 1.00
C VAL A 149 6.63 -7.50 1.92
N HIS A 150 6.36 -6.29 1.41
CA HIS A 150 6.40 -5.07 2.21
C HIS A 150 5.46 -5.13 3.42
N ALA A 151 4.17 -5.44 3.20
CA ALA A 151 3.18 -5.52 4.26
C ALA A 151 3.50 -6.62 5.28
N ALA A 152 4.01 -7.77 4.82
CA ALA A 152 4.41 -8.86 5.69
C ALA A 152 5.60 -8.49 6.58
N MET A 153 6.66 -7.91 6.01
CA MET A 153 7.83 -7.46 6.77
C MET A 153 7.48 -6.35 7.75
N TYR A 154 6.61 -5.41 7.34
CA TYR A 154 6.14 -4.36 8.23
C TYR A 154 5.33 -4.95 9.39
N LEU A 155 4.33 -5.79 9.11
CA LEU A 155 3.51 -6.41 10.14
C LEU A 155 4.36 -7.23 11.13
N ASP A 156 5.32 -8.01 10.62
CA ASP A 156 6.24 -8.77 11.46
C ASP A 156 7.08 -7.85 12.35
N GLY A 157 7.68 -6.80 11.78
CA GLY A 157 8.43 -5.80 12.53
C GLY A 157 7.60 -5.09 13.61
N PHE A 158 6.35 -4.75 13.30
CA PHE A 158 5.40 -4.15 14.24
C PHE A 158 5.08 -5.09 15.42
N LEU A 159 4.76 -6.35 15.13
CA LEU A 159 4.45 -7.34 16.16
C LEU A 159 5.68 -7.73 16.99
N ALA A 160 6.85 -7.83 16.36
CA ALA A 160 8.11 -8.10 17.02
C ALA A 160 8.46 -7.00 18.02
N THR A 161 8.42 -5.73 17.60
CA THR A 161 8.64 -4.58 18.50
C THR A 161 7.61 -4.56 19.62
N CYS A 162 6.31 -4.76 19.33
CA CYS A 162 5.27 -4.81 20.35
C CYS A 162 5.55 -5.88 21.41
N LYS A 163 5.94 -7.10 20.99
CA LYS A 163 6.30 -8.19 21.90
C LYS A 163 7.50 -7.81 22.78
N GLN A 164 8.53 -7.21 22.20
CA GLN A 164 9.73 -6.81 22.92
C GLN A 164 9.45 -5.68 23.91
N GLN A 165 8.62 -4.72 23.52
CA GLN A 165 8.23 -3.61 24.39
C GLN A 165 7.35 -4.05 25.55
N ARG A 166 6.56 -5.13 25.42
CA ARG A 166 5.87 -5.75 26.57
C ARG A 166 6.85 -6.27 27.61
N TYR A 167 7.97 -6.87 27.19
CA TYR A 167 9.00 -7.30 28.14
C TYR A 167 9.67 -6.12 28.83
N GLU A 168 9.88 -5.03 28.11
CA GLU A 168 10.44 -3.82 28.71
C GLU A 168 9.49 -3.18 29.71
N LEU A 169 8.19 -3.09 29.38
CA LEU A 169 7.19 -2.55 30.28
C LEU A 169 7.11 -3.32 31.60
N ILE A 170 7.30 -4.64 31.58
CA ILE A 170 7.36 -5.47 32.79
C ILE A 170 8.53 -5.06 33.69
N LYS A 171 9.71 -4.76 33.09
CA LYS A 171 10.89 -4.32 33.85
C LYS A 171 10.67 -2.93 34.43
N TYR A 172 10.16 -1.98 33.64
CA TYR A 172 9.88 -0.63 34.10
C TYR A 172 8.84 -0.59 35.23
N MET A 173 7.77 -1.39 35.13
CA MET A 173 6.73 -1.44 36.15
C MET A 173 7.08 -2.35 37.34
N GLN A 174 8.23 -3.02 37.30
CA GLN A 174 8.61 -4.09 38.25
C GLN A 174 7.47 -5.10 38.45
N ALA A 175 6.76 -5.42 37.36
CA ALA A 175 5.56 -6.21 37.40
C ALA A 175 5.88 -7.65 37.79
N ASN A 176 5.22 -8.16 38.84
CA ASN A 176 5.40 -9.51 39.37
C ASN A 176 4.05 -10.24 39.50
N GLY A 177 4.11 -11.56 39.71
CA GLY A 177 2.93 -12.39 39.92
C GLY A 177 1.92 -12.33 38.76
N SER A 178 0.65 -12.06 39.08
CA SER A 178 -0.45 -12.01 38.12
C SER A 178 -0.40 -10.81 37.16
N LEU A 179 0.43 -9.81 37.42
CA LEU A 179 0.56 -8.63 36.56
C LEU A 179 1.32 -8.94 35.25
N VAL A 180 2.27 -9.88 35.31
CA VAL A 180 3.07 -10.33 34.15
C VAL A 180 2.18 -10.90 33.02
N PRO A 181 1.32 -11.90 33.25
CA PRO A 181 0.48 -12.45 32.18
C PRO A 181 -0.54 -11.43 31.67
N ILE A 182 -1.00 -10.48 32.49
CA ILE A 182 -1.87 -9.38 32.04
C ILE A 182 -1.14 -8.51 31.00
N ILE A 183 0.07 -8.06 31.31
CA ILE A 183 0.87 -7.24 30.39
C ILE A 183 1.21 -8.00 29.12
N GLN A 184 1.59 -9.28 29.23
CA GLN A 184 2.01 -10.08 28.09
C GLN A 184 0.86 -10.48 27.15
N SER A 185 -0.34 -10.72 27.68
CA SER A 185 -1.43 -11.34 26.90
C SER A 185 -2.64 -10.44 26.64
N ARG A 186 -2.90 -9.42 27.48
CA ARG A 186 -4.13 -8.61 27.40
C ARG A 186 -3.92 -7.20 26.85
N ILE A 187 -2.73 -6.61 27.00
CA ILE A 187 -2.49 -5.24 26.55
C ILE A 187 -2.34 -5.20 25.02
N SER A 188 -3.15 -4.38 24.36
CA SER A 188 -3.10 -4.21 22.91
C SER A 188 -1.75 -3.61 22.46
N CYS A 189 -1.28 -3.93 21.27
CA CYS A 189 -0.05 -3.31 20.75
C CYS A 189 -0.17 -1.79 20.63
N SER A 190 -1.36 -1.26 20.34
CA SER A 190 -1.63 0.18 20.35
C SER A 190 -1.26 0.80 21.70
N SER A 191 -1.76 0.21 22.79
CA SER A 191 -1.47 0.68 24.16
C SER A 191 0.00 0.52 24.52
N VAL A 192 0.67 -0.54 24.06
CA VAL A 192 2.12 -0.74 24.30
C VAL A 192 2.95 0.38 23.67
N PHE A 193 2.62 0.80 22.44
CA PHE A 193 3.28 1.92 21.79
C PHE A 193 2.93 3.27 22.42
N ASP A 194 1.73 3.43 22.96
CA ASP A 194 1.37 4.62 23.74
C ASP A 194 2.20 4.71 25.03
N PHE A 195 2.35 3.60 25.77
CA PHE A 195 3.28 3.55 26.90
C PHE A 195 4.72 3.87 26.50
N MET A 196 5.16 3.43 25.32
CA MET A 196 6.48 3.78 24.79
C MET A 196 6.61 5.30 24.58
N ASP A 197 5.62 5.96 23.99
CA ASP A 197 5.61 7.42 23.78
C ASP A 197 5.77 8.20 25.10
N PHE A 198 5.17 7.73 26.21
CA PHE A 198 5.18 8.42 27.50
C PHE A 198 6.28 8.01 28.48
N LEU A 199 6.65 6.72 28.52
CA LEU A 199 7.56 6.18 29.54
C LEU A 199 9.00 6.06 29.07
N HIS A 200 9.22 5.93 27.77
CA HIS A 200 10.58 5.78 27.27
C HIS A 200 11.34 7.09 27.49
N LEU A 201 12.55 7.00 28.05
CA LEU A 201 13.37 8.16 28.39
C LEU A 201 14.30 8.52 27.23
N ASP A 202 14.62 9.80 27.09
CA ASP A 202 15.64 10.24 26.15
C ASP A 202 17.03 9.90 26.68
N VAL A 203 17.93 9.53 25.77
CA VAL A 203 19.26 9.02 26.12
C VAL A 203 20.21 10.14 26.55
N SER A 204 20.16 11.28 25.84
CA SER A 204 20.96 12.47 26.13
C SER A 204 20.34 13.71 25.47
N TYR A 205 20.80 14.91 25.85
CA TYR A 205 20.32 16.18 25.25
C TYR A 205 20.49 16.20 23.72
N ASP A 206 21.61 15.68 23.22
CA ASP A 206 21.93 15.66 21.79
C ASP A 206 21.19 14.54 21.02
N ARG A 207 20.67 13.53 21.74
CA ARG A 207 19.94 12.38 21.18
C ARG A 207 18.52 12.30 21.74
N ARG A 208 17.85 13.45 21.86
CA ARG A 208 16.46 13.53 22.32
C ARG A 208 15.46 13.47 21.17
N ARG A 209 14.24 13.06 21.50
CA ARG A 209 13.09 13.22 20.61
C ARG A 209 12.68 14.69 20.53
N GLU A 210 12.24 15.12 19.35
CA GLU A 210 11.60 16.41 19.17
C GLU A 210 10.08 16.23 19.17
N GLY A 211 9.43 16.86 20.16
CA GLY A 211 7.96 16.83 20.31
C GLY A 211 7.43 15.49 20.81
N ARG A 212 6.11 15.29 20.65
CA ARG A 212 5.40 14.04 20.93
C ARG A 212 4.60 13.65 19.70
N ILE A 213 4.59 12.37 19.38
CA ILE A 213 3.76 11.80 18.32
C ILE A 213 2.88 10.71 18.91
N ASN A 214 1.86 10.29 18.16
CA ASN A 214 1.15 9.04 18.44
C ASN A 214 1.77 7.94 17.57
N THR A 215 2.75 7.23 18.13
CA THR A 215 3.49 6.19 17.41
C THR A 215 2.60 5.02 17.04
N ALA A 216 1.68 4.65 17.93
CA ALA A 216 0.70 3.59 17.67
C ALA A 216 -0.12 3.89 16.40
N ALA A 217 -0.70 5.09 16.31
CA ALA A 217 -1.50 5.52 15.17
C ALA A 217 -0.66 5.53 13.89
N ALA A 218 0.55 6.08 13.93
CA ALA A 218 1.44 6.13 12.77
C ALA A 218 1.73 4.73 12.21
N LEU A 219 2.12 3.78 13.07
CA LEU A 219 2.42 2.41 12.64
C LEU A 219 1.17 1.64 12.20
N ILE A 220 0.04 1.78 12.89
CA ILE A 220 -1.22 1.10 12.53
C ILE A 220 -1.76 1.62 11.20
N ILE A 221 -1.70 2.93 10.95
CA ILE A 221 -2.08 3.52 9.67
C ILE A 221 -1.21 2.95 8.55
N GLY A 222 0.11 2.86 8.75
CA GLY A 222 1.02 2.27 7.79
C GLY A 222 0.67 0.82 7.46
N VAL A 223 0.54 -0.02 8.50
CA VAL A 223 0.17 -1.44 8.35
C VAL A 223 -1.17 -1.60 7.64
N THR A 224 -2.21 -0.89 8.08
CA THR A 224 -3.55 -1.01 7.47
C THR A 224 -3.57 -0.56 6.01
N CYS A 225 -2.91 0.56 5.68
CA CYS A 225 -2.77 1.03 4.30
C CYS A 225 -2.03 0.02 3.41
N SER A 226 -0.96 -0.61 3.92
CA SER A 226 -0.20 -1.61 3.15
C SER A 226 -1.04 -2.84 2.80
N TRP A 227 -1.87 -3.34 3.72
CA TRP A 227 -2.78 -4.47 3.48
C TRP A 227 -3.92 -4.12 2.51
N ILE A 228 -4.47 -2.91 2.60
CA ILE A 228 -5.46 -2.43 1.63
C ILE A 228 -4.84 -2.33 0.24
N CYS A 229 -3.60 -1.82 0.12
CA CYS A 229 -2.88 -1.75 -1.15
C CYS A 229 -2.73 -3.12 -1.82
N ILE A 230 -2.44 -4.19 -1.07
CA ILE A 230 -2.38 -5.56 -1.60
C ILE A 230 -3.71 -5.95 -2.25
N ALA A 231 -4.82 -5.76 -1.52
CA ALA A 231 -6.15 -6.11 -2.03
C ALA A 231 -6.48 -5.34 -3.32
N LEU A 232 -6.12 -4.06 -3.37
CA LEU A 232 -6.30 -3.23 -4.56
C LEU A 232 -5.41 -3.68 -5.73
N TRP A 233 -4.15 -4.05 -5.49
CA TRP A 233 -3.26 -4.61 -6.53
C TRP A 233 -3.76 -5.95 -7.06
N VAL A 234 -4.27 -6.84 -6.20
CA VAL A 234 -4.90 -8.09 -6.65
C VAL A 234 -6.11 -7.78 -7.54
N TRP A 235 -6.90 -6.77 -7.17
CA TRP A 235 -8.05 -6.34 -7.96
C TRP A 235 -7.65 -5.77 -9.33
N THR A 236 -6.59 -4.93 -9.41
CA THR A 236 -6.10 -4.41 -10.70
C THR A 236 -5.59 -5.53 -11.59
N VAL A 237 -4.88 -6.52 -11.05
CA VAL A 237 -4.43 -7.71 -11.78
C VAL A 237 -5.62 -8.49 -12.33
N VAL A 238 -6.66 -8.73 -11.52
CA VAL A 238 -7.86 -9.44 -11.97
C VAL A 238 -8.54 -8.72 -13.15
N ILE A 239 -8.64 -7.39 -13.10
CA ILE A 239 -9.18 -6.60 -14.22
C ILE A 239 -8.32 -6.78 -15.47
N ASN A 240 -7.00 -6.58 -15.36
CA ASN A 240 -6.06 -6.66 -16.48
C ASN A 240 -6.06 -8.06 -17.13
N VAL A 241 -6.04 -9.13 -16.33
CA VAL A 241 -6.08 -10.52 -16.81
C VAL A 241 -7.41 -10.83 -17.51
N ARG A 242 -8.54 -10.39 -16.95
CA ARG A 242 -9.85 -10.59 -17.59
C ARG A 242 -9.92 -9.88 -18.95
N ARG A 243 -9.31 -8.70 -19.08
CA ARG A 243 -9.23 -7.97 -20.35
C ARG A 243 -8.27 -8.62 -21.34
N ALA A 244 -7.10 -9.06 -20.90
CA ALA A 244 -6.16 -9.81 -21.73
C ALA A 244 -6.77 -11.09 -22.32
N ARG A 245 -7.56 -11.83 -21.51
CA ARG A 245 -8.29 -13.02 -22.00
C ARG A 245 -9.39 -12.66 -22.98
N ALA A 246 -10.15 -11.59 -22.72
CA ALA A 246 -11.21 -11.15 -23.60
C ALA A 246 -10.66 -10.68 -24.96
N SER A 247 -9.52 -9.99 -24.97
CA SER A 247 -8.89 -9.54 -26.21
C SER A 247 -8.24 -10.65 -27.03
N GLN A 248 -7.71 -11.70 -26.39
CA GLN A 248 -7.22 -12.89 -27.10
C GLN A 248 -8.34 -13.63 -27.84
N ARG A 249 -9.54 -13.73 -27.24
CA ARG A 249 -10.69 -14.42 -27.87
C ARG A 249 -11.23 -13.71 -29.10
N LEU A 250 -10.96 -12.42 -29.28
CA LEU A 250 -11.33 -11.66 -30.48
C LEU A 250 -10.33 -11.84 -31.62
N ARG A 251 -9.18 -12.49 -31.37
CA ARG A 251 -8.12 -12.75 -32.36
C ARG A 251 -8.21 -14.15 -33.00
N VAL A 252 -9.04 -15.04 -32.44
CA VAL A 252 -9.29 -16.42 -32.93
C VAL A 252 -10.68 -16.46 -33.54
#